data_AF-A0A924XKP6-F1
#
_entry.id   AF-A0A924XKP6-F1
#
_cell.length_a   1.000
_cell.length_b   1.000
_cell.length_c   1.000
_cell.angle_alpha   90.00
_cell.angle_beta   90.00
_cell.angle_gamma   90.00
#
_symmetry.space_group_name_H-M   'P 1'
#
loop_
_entity.id
_entity.type
_entity.pdbx_description
1 polymer ?
#
loop_
_entity_poly.entity_id
_entity_poly.type
_entity_poly.pdbx_seq_one_letter_code
_entity_poly.pdbx_strand_id
1 'polypeptide(L)'
;ERFEPRYVQNTLKTLDLLDKNDAKATFFTLGWIAEQTPDLIREIVKRGHEIASRGFEHHSLKQMTRNEFQTDLLKTRDALEKASGQQIFGHRAAEKLSYKTDLWTLEILAKENFAYDASFMPTWNAVKNARFWRYAHEHRTKDGTIWEIPYSTIRLTDYLLPISGGNYFRQIPYTFLRKAVNRWHETKSAPFVMYFHVWELDAEQPRINAASSLNQVRHYRKLDKMEWILNENLSQYHFTSAKEYLEISDKFAMPHSAELLANVDDTSLRKSEAVSMKPSVAEKISIVIPCYNEEANLPYLAKTLRSVEEKLENYDIRYVFIDDCSRDGTFARLNEIFGSQANVKIVQHAVNKGVAGGMMTGIRNAETEIVCAMDADCSYDPHELAAMIEVLLEGGFDVVTASPYHPNGGVRNIPAWRLSLSKSASWMYRRVLRTKLHTYTSCFRVYRKSVVENIELRENGFVGVTELLGKLDLQGAKITEHATVLEVRLFGFSKMKTARTIVGHLKLL
;
A
#
# COMPACT_ATOMS: atom_id res chain seq x y z
N GLU A 1 18.07 -10.93 10.03
CA GLU A 1 16.90 -11.26 10.87
C GLU A 1 15.69 -10.58 10.24
N ARG A 2 14.76 -11.37 9.70
CA ARG A 2 13.51 -10.88 9.11
C ARG A 2 12.45 -11.02 10.21
N PHE A 3 11.67 -9.97 10.42
CA PHE A 3 10.70 -9.92 11.50
C PHE A 3 9.38 -10.52 11.04
N GLU A 4 8.82 -11.45 11.82
CA GLU A 4 7.47 -11.98 11.60
C GLU A 4 6.43 -10.86 11.41
N PRO A 5 5.31 -11.09 10.70
CA PRO A 5 4.20 -10.15 10.64
C PRO A 5 3.59 -9.99 12.04
N ARG A 6 4.07 -9.00 12.79
CA ARG A 6 3.66 -8.79 14.19
C ARG A 6 2.26 -8.24 14.34
N TYR A 7 1.58 -7.82 13.27
CA TYR A 7 0.24 -7.24 13.38
C TYR A 7 -0.78 -8.23 13.94
N VAL A 8 -0.66 -9.53 13.67
CA VAL A 8 -1.53 -10.57 14.25
C VAL A 8 -1.33 -10.62 15.76
N GLN A 9 -0.10 -10.85 16.21
CA GLN A 9 0.25 -10.90 17.64
C GLN A 9 -0.13 -9.60 18.37
N ASN A 10 0.14 -8.45 17.76
CA ASN A 10 -0.16 -7.15 18.34
C ASN A 10 -1.67 -6.88 18.44
N THR A 11 -2.44 -7.36 17.47
CA THR A 11 -3.91 -7.30 17.51
C THR A 11 -4.44 -8.21 18.60
N LEU A 12 -3.94 -9.45 18.73
CA LEU A 12 -4.32 -10.36 19.81
C LEU A 12 -3.98 -9.79 21.19
N LYS A 13 -2.78 -9.23 21.38
CA LYS A 13 -2.41 -8.50 22.61
C LYS A 13 -3.36 -7.34 22.91
N THR A 14 -3.80 -6.61 21.88
CA THR A 14 -4.78 -5.53 22.02
C THR A 14 -6.12 -6.08 22.49
N LEU A 15 -6.59 -7.17 21.90
CA LEU A 15 -7.85 -7.83 22.27
C LEU A 15 -7.79 -8.35 23.72
N ASP A 16 -6.69 -9.01 24.12
CA ASP A 16 -6.50 -9.50 25.49
C ASP A 16 -6.52 -8.35 26.51
N LEU A 17 -5.93 -7.20 26.17
CA LEU A 17 -5.94 -6.01 27.01
C LEU A 17 -7.36 -5.40 27.14
N LEU A 18 -8.13 -5.40 26.06
CA LEU A 18 -9.52 -4.92 26.06
C LEU A 18 -10.43 -5.86 26.86
N ASP A 19 -10.31 -7.18 26.68
CA ASP A 19 -11.07 -8.19 27.43
C ASP A 19 -10.81 -8.10 28.93
N LYS A 20 -9.54 -7.92 29.32
CA LYS A 20 -9.15 -7.76 30.73
C LYS A 20 -9.86 -6.58 31.42
N ASN A 21 -10.22 -5.55 30.66
CA ASN A 21 -10.84 -4.33 31.19
C ASN A 21 -12.32 -4.20 30.78
N ASP A 22 -12.93 -5.25 30.23
CA ASP A 22 -14.31 -5.25 29.72
C ASP A 22 -14.62 -4.05 28.79
N ALA A 23 -13.67 -3.74 27.91
CA ALA A 23 -13.71 -2.57 27.04
C ALA A 23 -14.06 -2.96 25.61
N LYS A 24 -14.93 -2.19 24.95
CA LYS A 24 -15.20 -2.31 23.51
C LYS A 24 -14.54 -1.18 22.73
N ALA A 25 -14.28 -1.44 21.45
CA ALA A 25 -13.53 -0.54 20.58
C ALA A 25 -13.91 -0.75 19.12
N THR A 26 -13.62 0.25 18.30
CA THR A 26 -13.69 0.19 16.84
C THR A 26 -12.32 -0.11 16.25
N PHE A 27 -12.20 -1.17 15.47
CA PHE A 27 -10.99 -1.55 14.76
C PHE A 27 -11.04 -1.06 13.31
N PHE A 28 -10.40 0.08 13.06
CA PHE A 28 -10.18 0.59 11.70
C PHE A 28 -9.14 -0.27 10.97
N THR A 29 -9.62 -1.10 10.05
CA THR A 29 -8.88 -2.21 9.45
C THR A 29 -8.70 -2.02 7.94
N LEU A 30 -7.56 -2.45 7.42
CA LEU A 30 -7.26 -2.39 5.99
C LEU A 30 -7.93 -3.54 5.24
N GLY A 31 -8.46 -3.27 4.05
CA GLY A 31 -9.09 -4.29 3.20
C GLY A 31 -8.15 -5.45 2.86
N TRP A 32 -6.87 -5.18 2.58
CA TRP A 32 -5.91 -6.25 2.29
C TRP A 32 -5.67 -7.17 3.50
N ILE A 33 -5.73 -6.66 4.74
CA ILE A 33 -5.60 -7.47 5.96
C ILE A 33 -6.79 -8.42 6.07
N ALA A 34 -7.99 -7.93 5.74
CA ALA A 34 -9.20 -8.74 5.77
C ALA A 34 -9.14 -9.89 4.77
N GLU A 35 -8.58 -9.67 3.58
CA GLU A 35 -8.37 -10.72 2.59
C GLU A 35 -7.27 -11.73 2.99
N GLN A 36 -6.18 -11.25 3.58
CA GLN A 36 -5.04 -12.11 3.92
C GLN A 36 -5.24 -12.89 5.21
N THR A 37 -5.88 -12.29 6.21
CA THR A 37 -6.08 -12.87 7.54
C THR A 37 -7.53 -12.73 8.01
N PRO A 38 -8.51 -13.31 7.30
CA PRO A 38 -9.92 -13.20 7.66
C PRO A 38 -10.23 -13.76 9.05
N ASP A 39 -9.47 -14.75 9.53
CA ASP A 39 -9.62 -15.30 10.89
C ASP A 39 -9.34 -14.27 11.98
N LEU A 40 -8.39 -13.35 11.76
CA LEU A 40 -8.14 -12.27 12.71
C LEU A 40 -9.33 -11.32 12.78
N ILE A 41 -9.96 -11.03 11.64
CA ILE A 41 -11.16 -10.18 11.59
C ILE A 41 -12.32 -10.83 12.33
N ARG A 42 -12.54 -12.13 12.08
CA ARG A 42 -13.54 -12.92 12.79
C ARG A 42 -13.28 -12.95 14.29
N GLU A 43 -12.03 -13.06 14.74
CA GLU A 43 -11.68 -13.05 16.16
C GLU A 43 -11.99 -11.68 16.81
N ILE A 44 -11.70 -10.56 16.13
CA ILE A 44 -12.07 -9.22 16.62
C ILE A 44 -13.60 -9.13 16.80
N VAL A 45 -14.37 -9.57 15.81
CA VAL A 45 -15.84 -9.58 15.85
C VAL A 45 -16.36 -10.50 16.95
N LYS A 46 -15.81 -11.70 17.08
CA LYS A 46 -16.18 -12.69 18.10
C LYS A 46 -16.01 -12.16 19.52
N ARG A 47 -15.01 -11.32 19.75
CA ARG A 47 -14.81 -10.62 21.04
C ARG A 47 -15.69 -9.38 21.22
N GLY A 48 -16.62 -9.14 20.29
CA GLY A 48 -17.66 -8.11 20.40
C GLY A 48 -17.19 -6.71 20.00
N HIS A 49 -16.11 -6.59 19.24
CA HIS A 49 -15.63 -5.30 18.76
C HIS A 49 -16.23 -4.96 17.39
N GLU A 50 -16.24 -3.67 17.06
CA GLU A 50 -16.69 -3.16 15.76
C GLU A 50 -15.53 -3.20 14.76
N ILE A 51 -15.82 -3.61 13.52
CA ILE A 51 -14.92 -3.42 12.37
C ILE A 51 -15.33 -2.18 11.57
N ALA A 52 -14.34 -1.33 11.24
CA ALA A 52 -14.52 -0.16 10.40
C ALA A 52 -13.43 -0.07 9.31
N SER A 53 -13.69 0.68 8.25
CA SER A 53 -12.78 0.81 7.10
C SER A 53 -11.59 1.73 7.40
N ARG A 54 -10.39 1.32 6.96
CA ARG A 54 -9.18 2.16 6.89
C ARG A 54 -8.66 2.38 5.46
N GLY A 55 -9.48 2.04 4.46
CA GLY A 55 -9.05 1.94 3.06
C GLY A 55 -8.33 0.62 2.75
N PHE A 56 -8.01 0.37 1.47
CA PHE A 56 -7.65 -0.98 1.05
C PHE A 56 -6.18 -1.30 1.33
N GLU A 57 -5.25 -0.50 0.79
CA GLU A 57 -3.79 -0.69 0.82
C GLU A 57 -3.03 0.41 1.61
N HIS A 58 -3.76 1.22 2.40
CA HIS A 58 -3.23 2.35 3.20
C HIS A 58 -2.64 3.50 2.35
N HIS A 59 -3.27 3.80 1.21
CA HIS A 59 -2.87 4.89 0.33
C HIS A 59 -3.12 6.27 0.96
N SER A 60 -2.27 7.25 0.61
CA SER A 60 -2.48 8.64 0.98
C SER A 60 -3.64 9.24 0.18
N LEU A 61 -4.59 9.87 0.88
CA LEU A 61 -5.73 10.55 0.26
C LEU A 61 -5.30 11.70 -0.66
N LYS A 62 -4.13 12.29 -0.42
CA LYS A 62 -3.56 13.35 -1.26
C LYS A 62 -3.14 12.88 -2.64
N GLN A 63 -3.03 11.56 -2.84
CA GLN A 63 -2.57 10.93 -4.07
C GLN A 63 -3.72 10.20 -4.80
N MET A 64 -4.95 10.39 -4.32
CA MET A 64 -6.15 9.78 -4.87
C MET A 64 -7.08 10.85 -5.44
N THR A 65 -7.66 10.54 -6.59
CA THR A 65 -8.82 11.25 -7.11
C THR A 65 -10.08 10.88 -6.30
N ARG A 66 -11.14 11.67 -6.45
CA ARG A 66 -12.45 11.38 -5.82
C ARG A 66 -12.97 9.98 -6.19
N ASN A 67 -12.84 9.59 -7.46
CA ASN A 67 -13.28 8.28 -7.94
C ASN A 67 -12.40 7.16 -7.39
N GLU A 68 -11.07 7.34 -7.36
CA GLU A 68 -10.18 6.33 -6.76
C GLU A 68 -10.46 6.12 -5.28
N PHE A 69 -10.76 7.20 -4.54
CA PHE A 69 -11.17 7.08 -3.13
C PHE A 69 -12.49 6.31 -2.99
N GLN A 70 -13.49 6.61 -3.82
CA GLN A 70 -14.76 5.88 -3.83
C GLN A 70 -14.56 4.39 -4.14
N THR A 71 -13.75 4.06 -5.14
CA THR A 71 -13.43 2.67 -5.50
C THR A 71 -12.68 1.95 -4.36
N ASP A 72 -11.68 2.58 -3.75
CA ASP A 72 -10.95 2.04 -2.61
C ASP A 72 -11.87 1.77 -1.41
N LEU A 73 -12.77 2.71 -1.13
CA LEU A 73 -13.78 2.62 -0.08
C LEU A 73 -14.72 1.43 -0.27
N LEU A 74 -15.26 1.28 -1.49
CA LEU A 74 -16.17 0.19 -1.84
C LEU A 74 -15.48 -1.18 -1.79
N LYS A 75 -14.26 -1.27 -2.35
CA LYS A 75 -13.45 -2.49 -2.30
C LYS A 75 -13.12 -2.89 -0.86
N THR A 76 -12.78 -1.91 -0.02
CA THR A 76 -12.49 -2.16 1.40
C THR A 76 -13.71 -2.62 2.17
N ARG A 77 -14.87 -2.00 1.93
CA ARG A 77 -16.14 -2.41 2.53
C ARG A 77 -16.43 -3.87 2.18
N ASP A 78 -16.41 -4.23 0.90
CA ASP A 78 -16.67 -5.60 0.45
C ASP A 78 -15.74 -6.63 1.12
N ALA A 79 -14.43 -6.37 1.15
CA ALA A 79 -13.47 -7.26 1.79
C ALA A 79 -13.71 -7.42 3.30
N LEU A 80 -14.01 -6.33 4.00
CA LEU A 80 -14.27 -6.37 5.44
C LEU A 80 -15.61 -7.02 5.77
N GLU A 81 -16.68 -6.74 5.02
CA GLU A 81 -17.99 -7.35 5.22
C GLU A 81 -17.92 -8.88 5.00
N LYS A 82 -17.22 -9.32 3.95
CA LYS A 82 -16.97 -10.75 3.69
C LYS A 82 -16.20 -11.44 4.82
N ALA A 83 -15.19 -10.78 5.38
CA ALA A 83 -14.36 -11.36 6.44
C ALA A 83 -15.03 -11.34 7.82
N SER A 84 -15.72 -10.24 8.15
CA SER A 84 -16.30 -9.98 9.47
C SER A 84 -17.71 -10.54 9.65
N GLY A 85 -18.49 -10.65 8.56
CA GLY A 85 -19.94 -10.88 8.62
C GLY A 85 -20.72 -9.69 9.20
N GLN A 86 -20.09 -8.54 9.42
CA GLN A 86 -20.70 -7.30 9.88
C GLN A 86 -20.77 -6.29 8.74
N GLN A 87 -21.83 -5.48 8.69
CA GLN A 87 -21.89 -4.32 7.81
C GLN A 87 -20.91 -3.24 8.29
N ILE A 88 -20.26 -2.54 7.35
CA ILE A 88 -19.25 -1.52 7.68
C ILE A 88 -19.85 -0.11 7.61
N PHE A 89 -19.93 0.54 8.77
CA PHE A 89 -20.51 1.88 8.91
C PHE A 89 -19.48 3.00 9.05
N GLY A 90 -18.28 2.66 9.52
CA GLY A 90 -17.23 3.61 9.87
C GLY A 90 -16.09 3.70 8.87
N HIS A 91 -15.51 4.88 8.73
CA HIS A 91 -14.27 5.09 8.00
C HIS A 91 -13.24 5.90 8.82
N ARG A 92 -11.96 5.59 8.61
CA ARG A 92 -10.85 6.41 9.07
C ARG A 92 -9.68 6.36 8.09
N ALA A 93 -9.30 7.52 7.57
CA ALA A 93 -8.16 7.65 6.69
C ALA A 93 -6.84 7.22 7.34
N ALA A 94 -5.92 6.76 6.49
CA ALA A 94 -4.52 6.50 6.80
C ALA A 94 -3.79 7.71 7.43
N GLU A 95 -4.21 8.92 7.07
CA GLU A 95 -3.61 10.18 7.50
C GLU A 95 -4.62 11.12 8.19
N LYS A 96 -4.11 12.20 8.77
CA LYS A 96 -4.95 13.21 9.44
C LYS A 96 -5.52 14.17 8.40
N LEU A 97 -6.84 14.31 8.37
CA LEU A 97 -7.54 15.19 7.45
C LEU A 97 -7.74 16.60 8.00
N SER A 98 -7.87 17.53 7.05
CA SER A 98 -8.01 18.97 7.24
C SER A 98 -9.38 19.44 6.77
N TYR A 99 -10.09 20.14 7.64
CA TYR A 99 -11.35 20.82 7.34
C TYR A 99 -11.28 21.84 6.19
N LYS A 100 -10.07 22.26 5.79
CA LYS A 100 -9.90 23.22 4.69
C LYS A 100 -9.92 22.55 3.32
N THR A 101 -9.38 21.34 3.20
CA THR A 101 -9.07 20.72 1.90
C THR A 101 -9.81 19.42 1.67
N ASP A 102 -10.22 18.73 2.75
CA ASP A 102 -10.56 17.32 2.66
C ASP A 102 -12.05 17.04 2.93
N LEU A 103 -12.88 18.08 3.16
CA LEU A 103 -14.32 17.93 3.43
C LEU A 103 -15.09 17.18 2.34
N TRP A 104 -14.57 17.17 1.11
CA TRP A 104 -15.15 16.39 0.02
C TRP A 104 -15.18 14.89 0.30
N THR A 105 -14.29 14.38 1.17
CA THR A 105 -14.29 12.96 1.56
C THR A 105 -15.58 12.60 2.30
N LEU A 106 -16.09 13.49 3.14
CA LEU A 106 -17.37 13.31 3.84
C LEU A 106 -18.56 13.26 2.87
N GLU A 107 -18.51 14.02 1.76
CA GLU A 107 -19.54 13.94 0.70
C GLU A 107 -19.60 12.54 0.10
N ILE A 108 -18.45 11.95 -0.21
CA ILE A 108 -18.37 10.61 -0.81
C ILE A 108 -18.77 9.54 0.20
N LEU A 109 -18.31 9.65 1.44
CA LEU A 109 -18.69 8.72 2.51
C LEU A 109 -20.20 8.73 2.75
N ALA A 110 -20.81 9.92 2.83
CA ALA A 110 -22.27 10.05 2.97
C ALA A 110 -23.02 9.46 1.77
N LYS A 111 -22.56 9.74 0.54
CA LYS A 111 -23.10 9.16 -0.69
C LYS A 111 -23.08 7.63 -0.68
N GLU A 112 -22.00 7.04 -0.16
CA GLU A 112 -21.83 5.59 -0.06
C GLU A 112 -22.43 5.00 1.23
N ASN A 113 -23.26 5.75 1.96
CA ASN A 113 -23.96 5.31 3.18
C ASN A 113 -23.03 4.91 4.34
N PHE A 114 -21.85 5.52 4.45
CA PHE A 114 -21.07 5.45 5.70
C PHE A 114 -21.74 6.34 6.75
N ALA A 115 -21.94 5.79 7.95
CA ALA A 115 -22.61 6.50 9.04
C ALA A 115 -21.67 7.49 9.72
N TYR A 116 -20.36 7.21 9.76
CA TYR A 116 -19.39 8.10 10.40
C TYR A 116 -17.96 8.06 9.84
N ASP A 117 -17.22 9.14 10.06
CA ASP A 117 -15.78 9.28 9.80
C ASP A 117 -15.01 9.71 11.06
N ALA A 118 -13.80 9.16 11.24
CA ALA A 118 -12.93 9.50 12.37
C ALA A 118 -11.54 10.05 11.94
N SER A 119 -11.48 10.80 10.85
CA SER A 119 -10.22 11.18 10.17
C SER A 119 -9.73 12.60 10.45
N PHE A 120 -10.63 13.52 10.81
CA PHE A 120 -10.36 14.96 10.85
C PHE A 120 -9.71 15.43 12.16
N MET A 121 -8.62 16.22 12.04
CA MET A 121 -7.93 16.80 13.19
C MET A 121 -8.31 18.27 13.39
N PRO A 122 -8.99 18.63 14.50
CA PRO A 122 -9.35 20.03 14.80
C PRO A 122 -8.13 20.94 14.90
N THR A 123 -8.18 22.07 14.19
CA THR A 123 -7.25 23.19 14.37
C THR A 123 -8.03 24.43 14.76
N TRP A 124 -7.43 25.31 15.57
CA TRP A 124 -8.11 26.51 16.05
C TRP A 124 -8.67 27.36 14.90
N ASN A 125 -7.89 27.54 13.83
CA ASN A 125 -8.32 28.30 12.66
C ASN A 125 -9.52 27.66 11.93
N ALA A 126 -9.62 26.33 11.91
CA ALA A 126 -10.76 25.63 11.32
C ALA A 126 -12.02 25.75 12.18
N VAL A 127 -11.89 25.61 13.50
CA VAL A 127 -13.05 25.48 14.40
C VAL A 127 -13.41 26.76 15.15
N LYS A 128 -12.69 27.88 14.94
CA LYS A 128 -12.96 29.15 15.66
C LYS A 128 -14.41 29.63 15.53
N ASN A 129 -15.01 29.41 14.35
CA ASN A 129 -16.39 29.78 14.02
C ASN A 129 -17.39 28.62 14.21
N ALA A 130 -16.89 27.40 14.39
CA ALA A 130 -17.68 26.20 14.60
C ALA A 130 -17.08 25.38 15.76
N ARG A 131 -17.13 25.96 16.98
CA ARG A 131 -16.43 25.38 18.15
C ARG A 131 -16.87 23.96 18.49
N PHE A 132 -18.08 23.58 18.09
CA PHE A 132 -18.63 22.24 18.29
C PHE A 132 -17.97 21.17 17.40
N TRP A 133 -17.27 21.55 16.33
CA TRP A 133 -16.48 20.64 15.47
C TRP A 133 -15.26 20.02 16.18
N ARG A 134 -15.11 20.29 17.47
CA ARG A 134 -14.14 19.61 18.35
C ARG A 134 -14.72 18.35 19.02
N TYR A 135 -16.01 18.09 18.81
CA TYR A 135 -16.76 16.99 19.41
C TYR A 135 -17.46 16.19 18.31
N ALA A 136 -18.00 15.01 18.65
CA ALA A 136 -18.81 14.26 17.70
C ALA A 136 -20.00 15.11 17.21
N HIS A 137 -20.18 15.24 15.91
CA HIS A 137 -21.22 16.06 15.32
C HIS A 137 -21.59 15.60 13.90
N GLU A 138 -22.76 16.02 13.42
CA GLU A 138 -23.22 15.70 12.07
C GLU A 138 -22.75 16.73 11.03
N HIS A 139 -22.35 16.22 9.87
CA HIS A 139 -22.19 16.96 8.64
C HIS A 139 -23.34 16.64 7.70
N ARG A 140 -24.08 17.69 7.29
CA ARG A 140 -25.05 17.60 6.21
C ARG A 140 -24.35 17.82 4.88
N THR A 141 -24.38 16.81 4.04
CA THR A 141 -23.87 16.85 2.67
C THR A 141 -25.03 16.90 1.68
N LYS A 142 -24.73 16.99 0.39
CA LYS A 142 -25.75 16.92 -0.67
C LYS A 142 -26.43 15.54 -0.77
N ASP A 143 -25.71 14.47 -0.42
CA ASP A 143 -26.14 13.08 -0.65
C ASP A 143 -26.56 12.37 0.65
N GLY A 144 -26.51 13.05 1.80
CA GLY A 144 -26.85 12.46 3.09
C GLY A 144 -26.21 13.18 4.27
N THR A 145 -26.41 12.62 5.46
CA THR A 145 -25.79 13.09 6.71
C THR A 145 -24.77 12.07 7.18
N ILE A 146 -23.62 12.53 7.64
CA ILE A 146 -22.56 11.69 8.19
C ILE A 146 -22.07 12.26 9.53
N TRP A 147 -21.82 11.39 10.50
CA TRP A 147 -21.19 11.79 11.76
C TRP A 147 -19.69 11.94 11.59
N GLU A 148 -19.12 13.02 12.11
CA GLU A 148 -17.68 13.16 12.29
C GLU A 148 -17.32 12.95 13.76
N ILE A 149 -16.33 12.09 14.00
CA ILE A 149 -15.73 11.82 15.31
C ILE A 149 -14.30 12.38 15.31
N PRO A 150 -14.10 13.66 15.65
CA PRO A 150 -12.80 14.30 15.58
C PRO A 150 -11.87 13.87 16.72
N TYR A 151 -10.59 14.19 16.56
CA TYR A 151 -9.57 13.96 17.60
C TYR A 151 -9.87 14.84 18.82
N SER A 152 -9.84 14.27 20.03
CA SER A 152 -10.00 15.07 21.25
C SER A 152 -8.80 16.00 21.45
N THR A 153 -9.08 17.29 21.67
CA THR A 153 -8.10 18.36 21.76
C THR A 153 -8.29 19.20 23.01
N ILE A 154 -7.21 19.68 23.62
CA ILE A 154 -7.25 20.75 24.63
C ILE A 154 -6.84 22.07 24.02
N ARG A 155 -7.44 23.15 24.50
CA ARG A 155 -7.07 24.52 24.11
C ARG A 155 -6.04 25.03 25.10
N LEU A 156 -4.83 25.33 24.62
CA LEU A 156 -3.75 25.91 25.44
C LEU A 156 -3.67 27.44 25.28
N THR A 157 -4.09 27.99 24.14
CA THR A 157 -4.30 29.42 23.84
C THR A 157 -5.09 29.52 22.52
N ASP A 158 -4.45 29.95 21.42
CA ASP A 158 -4.93 29.87 20.03
C ASP A 158 -4.47 28.58 19.33
N TYR A 159 -3.96 27.63 20.10
CA TYR A 159 -3.59 26.30 19.64
C TYR A 159 -4.47 25.23 20.28
N LEU A 160 -4.90 24.29 19.43
CA LEU A 160 -5.55 23.05 19.85
C LEU A 160 -4.52 21.94 19.84
N LEU A 161 -4.18 21.45 21.02
CA LEU A 161 -3.27 20.32 21.19
C LEU A 161 -4.09 19.03 21.21
N PRO A 162 -3.89 18.10 20.26
CA PRO A 162 -4.49 16.77 20.34
C PRO A 162 -3.90 16.00 21.51
N ILE A 163 -4.74 15.32 22.26
CA ILE A 163 -4.34 14.57 23.47
C ILE A 163 -4.79 13.12 23.45
N SER A 164 -5.24 12.64 22.28
CA SER A 164 -6.12 11.48 22.19
C SER A 164 -5.51 10.28 21.44
N GLY A 165 -4.21 10.35 21.12
CA GLY A 165 -3.51 9.36 20.28
C GLY A 165 -2.30 8.75 20.94
N GLY A 166 -1.95 7.50 20.58
CA GLY A 166 -0.78 6.78 21.10
C GLY A 166 0.52 7.60 21.09
N ASN A 167 0.83 8.28 19.98
CA ASN A 167 1.98 9.20 19.95
C ASN A 167 1.90 10.26 21.07
N TYR A 168 0.75 10.88 21.31
CA TYR A 168 0.60 11.89 22.37
C TYR A 168 0.79 11.29 23.77
N PHE A 169 0.23 10.10 24.02
CA PHE A 169 0.43 9.33 25.25
C PHE A 169 1.91 9.08 25.57
N ARG A 170 2.74 8.85 24.54
CA ARG A 170 4.19 8.64 24.73
C ARG A 170 4.99 9.93 24.86
N GLN A 171 4.60 11.00 24.19
CA GLN A 171 5.39 12.24 24.16
C GLN A 171 5.11 13.15 25.36
N ILE A 172 3.84 13.28 25.77
CA ILE A 172 3.42 14.18 26.85
C ILE A 172 3.58 13.45 28.19
N PRO A 173 4.06 14.11 29.26
CA PRO A 173 4.12 13.45 30.56
C PRO A 173 2.72 13.03 31.00
N TYR A 174 2.59 11.75 31.33
CA TYR A 174 1.28 11.12 31.51
C TYR A 174 0.44 11.74 32.65
N THR A 175 1.08 12.33 33.66
CA THR A 175 0.39 13.11 34.71
C THR A 175 -0.43 14.27 34.15
N PHE A 176 0.05 14.95 33.09
CA PHE A 176 -0.71 16.01 32.42
C PHE A 176 -1.84 15.43 31.57
N LEU A 177 -1.60 14.33 30.86
CA LEU A 177 -2.65 13.68 30.06
C LEU A 177 -3.80 13.18 30.93
N ARG A 178 -3.50 12.49 32.02
CA ARG A 178 -4.50 12.04 33.00
C ARG A 178 -5.33 13.20 33.55
N LYS A 179 -4.70 14.32 33.93
CA LYS A 179 -5.42 15.54 34.34
C LYS A 179 -6.30 16.09 33.22
N ALA A 180 -5.83 16.06 31.97
CA ALA A 180 -6.58 16.54 30.82
C ALA A 180 -7.78 15.63 30.48
N VAL A 181 -7.62 14.31 30.60
CA VAL A 181 -8.70 13.32 30.40
C VAL A 181 -9.73 13.44 31.53
N ASN A 182 -9.31 13.48 32.80
CA ASN A 182 -10.22 13.74 33.93
C ASN A 182 -11.04 15.02 33.72
N ARG A 183 -10.37 16.12 33.39
CA ARG A 183 -11.04 17.39 33.11
C ARG A 183 -11.99 17.30 31.92
N TRP A 184 -11.68 16.48 30.91
CA TRP A 184 -12.60 16.25 29.79
C TRP A 184 -13.89 15.61 30.29
N HIS A 185 -13.79 14.52 31.04
CA HIS A 185 -14.95 13.84 31.63
C HIS A 185 -15.76 14.73 32.58
N GLU A 186 -15.10 15.57 33.37
CA GLU A 186 -15.79 16.49 34.30
C GLU A 186 -16.50 17.65 33.60
N THR A 187 -16.04 18.08 32.42
CA THR A 187 -16.45 19.37 31.82
C THR A 187 -17.06 19.27 30.43
N LYS A 188 -17.15 18.07 29.85
CA LYS A 188 -17.66 17.82 28.50
C LYS A 188 -18.69 16.70 28.54
N SER A 189 -19.80 16.89 27.84
CA SER A 189 -20.79 15.84 27.62
C SER A 189 -20.38 14.86 26.50
N ALA A 190 -19.51 15.29 25.58
CA ALA A 190 -19.02 14.46 24.49
C ALA A 190 -17.95 13.47 24.97
N PRO A 191 -17.90 12.24 24.43
CA PRO A 191 -16.91 11.24 24.81
C PRO A 191 -15.50 11.70 24.46
N PHE A 192 -14.52 11.16 25.19
CA PHE A 192 -13.12 11.32 24.87
C PHE A 192 -12.70 10.26 23.84
N VAL A 193 -12.16 10.68 22.70
CA VAL A 193 -11.81 9.79 21.58
C VAL A 193 -10.37 9.32 21.72
N MET A 194 -10.16 8.25 22.48
CA MET A 194 -8.84 7.61 22.59
C MET A 194 -8.57 6.69 21.39
N TYR A 195 -7.42 6.84 20.74
CA TYR A 195 -6.96 5.91 19.70
C TYR A 195 -5.48 5.59 19.86
N PHE A 196 -5.10 4.42 19.37
CA PHE A 196 -3.71 3.97 19.26
C PHE A 196 -3.63 2.98 18.10
N HIS A 197 -2.42 2.67 17.66
CA HIS A 197 -2.18 1.62 16.68
C HIS A 197 -1.72 0.35 17.40
N VAL A 198 -2.15 -0.82 16.93
CA VAL A 198 -1.79 -2.10 17.57
C VAL A 198 -0.27 -2.30 17.70
N TRP A 199 0.53 -1.78 16.76
CA TRP A 199 1.99 -1.85 16.83
C TRP A 199 2.60 -1.06 18.01
N GLU A 200 1.85 -0.15 18.62
CA GLU A 200 2.32 0.62 19.78
C GLU A 200 2.39 -0.22 21.06
N LEU A 201 1.80 -1.43 21.06
CA LEU A 201 1.95 -2.46 22.11
C LEU A 201 3.16 -3.39 21.87
N ASP A 202 3.96 -3.14 20.84
CA ASP A 202 5.17 -3.91 20.55
C ASP A 202 6.43 -3.11 20.90
N ALA A 203 6.87 -3.21 22.16
CA ALA A 203 8.08 -2.54 22.62
C ALA A 203 9.37 -3.10 21.97
N GLU A 204 9.33 -4.34 21.52
CA GLU A 204 10.46 -5.06 20.91
C GLU A 204 10.48 -4.94 19.40
N GLN A 205 9.65 -4.06 18.83
CA GLN A 205 9.58 -3.90 17.39
C GLN A 205 10.92 -3.41 16.81
N PRO A 206 11.19 -3.74 15.54
CA PRO A 206 12.44 -3.36 14.88
C PRO A 206 12.63 -1.85 14.86
N ARG A 207 13.82 -1.40 15.27
CA ARG A 207 14.20 0.02 15.17
C ARG A 207 14.77 0.34 13.80
N ILE A 208 14.11 1.25 13.10
CA ILE A 208 14.51 1.73 11.79
C ILE A 208 15.40 2.96 11.98
N ASN A 209 16.72 2.74 11.97
CA ASN A 209 17.72 3.80 12.13
C ASN A 209 17.79 4.78 10.94
N ALA A 210 17.09 4.48 9.83
CA ALA A 210 17.05 5.32 8.63
C ALA A 210 15.98 6.43 8.65
N ALA A 211 15.11 6.46 9.66
CA ALA A 211 14.11 7.52 9.82
C ALA A 211 14.76 8.81 10.37
N SER A 212 14.19 9.98 10.05
CA SER A 212 14.61 11.25 10.66
C SER A 212 14.46 11.20 12.19
N SER A 213 15.29 11.93 12.94
CA SER A 213 15.27 11.91 14.42
C SER A 213 13.89 12.19 15.00
N LEU A 214 13.11 13.07 14.37
CA LEU A 214 11.72 13.35 14.75
C LEU A 214 10.80 12.12 14.58
N ASN A 215 10.93 11.40 13.47
CA ASN A 215 10.13 10.21 13.20
C ASN A 215 10.53 9.04 14.09
N GLN A 216 11.83 8.90 14.40
CA GLN A 216 12.31 7.94 15.39
C GLN A 216 11.75 8.23 16.77
N VAL A 217 11.71 9.49 17.20
CA VAL A 217 11.10 9.89 18.47
C VAL A 217 9.60 9.56 18.49
N ARG A 218 8.86 9.86 17.40
CA ARG A 218 7.42 9.55 17.30
C ARG A 218 7.11 8.06 17.34
N HIS A 219 7.95 7.24 16.71
CA HIS A 219 7.76 5.79 16.66
C HIS A 219 8.24 5.10 17.95
N TYR A 220 9.43 5.42 18.46
CA TYR A 220 10.10 4.54 19.44
C TYR A 220 10.14 5.05 20.89
N ARG A 221 9.88 6.34 21.14
CA ARG A 221 9.98 6.88 22.50
C ARG A 221 8.89 6.28 23.39
N LYS A 222 9.26 5.68 24.53
CA LYS A 222 8.35 5.14 25.57
C LYS A 222 7.33 4.11 25.07
N LEU A 223 7.68 3.28 24.09
CA LEU A 223 6.82 2.17 23.68
C LEU A 223 6.58 1.16 24.82
N ASP A 224 7.60 0.92 25.64
CA ASP A 224 7.53 0.06 26.84
C ASP A 224 6.51 0.54 27.89
N LYS A 225 6.02 1.78 27.77
CA LYS A 225 5.00 2.35 28.68
C LYS A 225 3.59 2.32 28.11
N MET A 226 3.41 2.00 26.83
CA MET A 226 2.09 2.07 26.19
C MET A 226 1.09 1.12 26.83
N GLU A 227 1.48 -0.13 27.10
CA GLU A 227 0.60 -1.11 27.73
C GLU A 227 0.11 -0.63 29.10
N TRP A 228 1.02 -0.10 29.93
CA TRP A 228 0.68 0.47 31.23
C TRP A 228 -0.29 1.67 31.09
N ILE A 229 -0.01 2.60 30.17
CA ILE A 229 -0.87 3.77 29.93
C ILE A 229 -2.27 3.33 29.50
N LEU A 230 -2.35 2.39 28.55
CA LEU A 230 -3.63 1.90 28.06
C LEU A 230 -4.40 1.18 29.16
N ASN A 231 -3.77 0.27 29.90
CA ASN A 231 -4.41 -0.42 31.03
C ASN A 231 -4.91 0.56 32.09
N GLU A 232 -4.16 1.61 32.42
CA GLU A 232 -4.63 2.62 33.40
C GLU A 232 -5.89 3.32 32.91
N ASN A 233 -5.93 3.78 31.65
CA ASN A 233 -7.13 4.43 31.09
C ASN A 233 -8.31 3.44 31.02
N LEU A 234 -8.09 2.24 30.48
CA LEU A 234 -9.13 1.22 30.34
C LEU A 234 -9.71 0.78 31.69
N SER A 235 -8.90 0.75 32.76
CA SER A 235 -9.38 0.40 34.11
C SER A 235 -10.16 1.53 34.80
N GLN A 236 -9.96 2.78 34.37
CA GLN A 236 -10.51 3.96 35.03
C GLN A 236 -11.80 4.46 34.37
N TYR A 237 -11.96 4.23 33.07
CA TYR A 237 -13.10 4.75 32.31
C TYR A 237 -13.80 3.64 31.54
N HIS A 238 -15.08 3.84 31.24
CA HIS A 238 -15.83 2.95 30.37
C HIS A 238 -15.54 3.27 28.89
N PHE A 239 -15.30 2.22 28.10
CA PHE A 239 -15.00 2.31 26.67
C PHE A 239 -16.04 1.57 25.85
N THR A 240 -16.46 2.20 24.77
CA THR A 240 -17.42 1.66 23.80
C THR A 240 -16.92 1.89 22.37
N SER A 241 -17.55 1.22 21.40
CA SER A 241 -17.29 1.44 19.98
C SER A 241 -17.99 2.70 19.46
N ALA A 242 -17.55 3.21 18.31
CA ALA A 242 -18.22 4.31 17.63
C ALA A 242 -19.65 3.93 17.20
N LYS A 243 -19.85 2.70 16.68
CA LYS A 243 -21.18 2.17 16.35
C LYS A 243 -22.14 2.22 17.52
N GLU A 244 -21.71 1.73 18.68
CA GLU A 244 -22.54 1.67 19.88
C GLU A 244 -22.80 3.07 20.46
N TYR A 245 -21.79 3.95 20.51
CA TYR A 245 -21.97 5.34 20.94
C TYR A 245 -22.96 6.12 20.06
N LEU A 246 -22.92 5.90 18.74
CA LEU A 246 -23.83 6.56 17.79
C LEU A 246 -25.18 5.83 17.66
N GLU A 247 -25.43 4.78 18.45
CA GLU A 247 -26.64 3.96 18.42
C GLU A 247 -26.98 3.45 17.00
N ILE A 248 -25.94 3.16 16.20
CA ILE A 248 -26.11 2.69 14.82
C ILE A 248 -26.61 1.24 14.88
N SER A 249 -27.91 1.08 14.71
CA SER A 249 -28.53 -0.24 14.58
C SER A 249 -28.25 -0.85 13.21
N ASP A 250 -28.12 -2.17 13.14
CA ASP A 250 -28.07 -2.94 11.88
C ASP A 250 -29.38 -2.83 11.07
N LYS A 251 -30.37 -2.06 11.54
CA LYS A 251 -31.65 -1.79 10.88
C LYS A 251 -31.63 -0.60 9.91
N PHE A 252 -30.48 0.01 9.61
CA PHE A 252 -30.32 0.73 8.33
C PHE A 252 -30.19 -0.29 7.18
N ALA A 253 -31.20 -1.16 7.08
CA ALA A 253 -31.41 -2.05 5.97
C ALA A 253 -32.08 -1.25 4.84
N MET A 254 -31.28 -0.84 3.86
CA MET A 254 -31.76 -0.73 2.49
C MET A 254 -31.08 -1.84 1.69
N PRO A 255 -31.83 -2.63 0.92
CA PRO A 255 -31.23 -3.65 0.07
C PRO A 255 -30.58 -2.93 -1.10
N HIS A 256 -29.26 -2.96 -1.24
CA HIS A 256 -28.56 -2.92 -2.53
C HIS A 256 -27.04 -2.83 -2.35
N SER A 257 -26.39 -3.98 -2.30
CA SER A 257 -24.99 -4.13 -2.71
C SER A 257 -24.82 -5.20 -3.79
N ALA A 258 -25.81 -6.06 -4.02
CA ALA A 258 -25.79 -7.06 -5.09
C ALA A 258 -26.18 -6.50 -6.48
N GLU A 259 -27.07 -5.51 -6.58
CA GLU A 259 -27.52 -4.96 -7.87
C GLU A 259 -26.64 -3.81 -8.40
N LEU A 260 -25.87 -3.13 -7.52
CA LEU A 260 -24.97 -2.03 -7.92
C LEU A 260 -23.65 -2.52 -8.55
N LEU A 261 -23.30 -3.79 -8.40
CA LEU A 261 -22.20 -4.42 -9.13
C LEU A 261 -22.66 -5.05 -10.46
N ALA A 262 -23.97 -5.21 -10.67
CA ALA A 262 -24.54 -5.74 -11.91
C ALA A 262 -24.85 -4.66 -12.96
N ASN A 263 -24.95 -3.39 -12.56
CA ASN A 263 -25.34 -2.27 -13.43
C ASN A 263 -24.24 -1.20 -13.61
N VAL A 264 -22.96 -1.54 -13.40
CA VAL A 264 -21.88 -0.76 -14.01
C VAL A 264 -21.77 -1.24 -15.46
N ASP A 265 -22.76 -0.85 -16.25
CA ASP A 265 -22.74 -1.03 -17.68
C ASP A 265 -21.66 -0.12 -18.26
N ASP A 266 -20.76 -0.80 -18.95
CA ASP A 266 -19.61 -0.34 -19.73
C ASP A 266 -20.04 0.63 -20.84
N THR A 267 -20.41 1.87 -20.47
CA THR A 267 -20.83 2.90 -21.45
C THR A 267 -20.22 4.27 -21.18
N SER A 268 -18.90 4.32 -21.02
CA SER A 268 -18.15 5.55 -21.39
C SER A 268 -16.67 5.29 -21.66
N LEU A 269 -16.35 4.25 -22.41
CA LEU A 269 -15.14 4.24 -23.23
C LEU A 269 -15.58 4.03 -24.66
N ARG A 270 -15.67 5.14 -25.41
CA ARG A 270 -15.68 5.08 -26.87
C ARG A 270 -14.37 4.42 -27.28
N LYS A 271 -14.41 3.09 -27.48
CA LYS A 271 -13.46 2.34 -28.28
C LYS A 271 -13.43 3.02 -29.65
N SER A 272 -12.31 3.65 -29.97
CA SER A 272 -11.87 3.68 -31.36
C SER A 272 -11.74 2.21 -31.77
N GLU A 273 -12.57 1.76 -32.70
CA GLU A 273 -12.41 0.46 -33.34
C GLU A 273 -11.09 0.47 -34.13
N ALA A 274 -10.01 0.14 -33.43
CA ALA A 274 -8.84 -0.44 -34.05
C ALA A 274 -9.19 -1.91 -34.29
N VAL A 275 -9.24 -2.28 -35.57
CA VAL A 275 -9.46 -3.64 -36.05
C VAL A 275 -8.33 -4.52 -35.51
N SER A 276 -8.56 -5.20 -34.39
CA SER A 276 -7.63 -6.20 -33.86
C SER A 276 -7.92 -7.53 -34.56
N MET A 277 -7.08 -7.86 -35.55
CA MET A 277 -7.03 -9.19 -36.13
C MET A 277 -6.51 -10.16 -35.06
N LYS A 278 -7.36 -11.08 -34.58
CA LYS A 278 -6.95 -12.17 -33.69
C LYS A 278 -5.85 -13.01 -34.37
N PRO A 279 -4.65 -13.16 -33.77
CA PRO A 279 -3.70 -14.17 -34.20
C PRO A 279 -4.26 -15.56 -33.86
N SER A 280 -4.13 -16.50 -34.78
CA SER A 280 -4.63 -17.88 -34.67
C SER A 280 -3.77 -18.79 -33.79
N VAL A 281 -2.79 -18.25 -33.06
CA VAL A 281 -1.92 -18.96 -32.10
C VAL A 281 -1.69 -18.03 -30.91
N ALA A 282 -1.94 -18.51 -29.68
CA ALA A 282 -1.63 -17.75 -28.47
C ALA A 282 -0.12 -17.44 -28.43
N GLU A 283 0.23 -16.16 -28.41
CA GLU A 283 1.62 -15.71 -28.40
C GLU A 283 2.28 -16.15 -27.08
N LYS A 284 3.50 -16.66 -27.15
CA LYS A 284 4.18 -17.21 -25.96
C LYS A 284 5.01 -16.14 -25.28
N ILE A 285 4.86 -15.99 -23.97
CA ILE A 285 5.61 -15.01 -23.18
C ILE A 285 6.30 -15.65 -21.98
N SER A 286 7.42 -15.07 -21.54
CA SER A 286 8.13 -15.48 -20.33
C SER A 286 8.13 -14.34 -19.32
N ILE A 287 7.64 -14.58 -18.11
CA ILE A 287 7.69 -13.64 -16.99
C ILE A 287 8.84 -14.03 -16.07
N VAL A 288 9.86 -13.17 -16.01
CA VAL A 288 11.09 -13.33 -15.24
C VAL A 288 10.99 -12.56 -13.92
N ILE A 289 11.20 -13.27 -12.81
CA ILE A 289 11.01 -12.73 -11.46
C ILE A 289 12.24 -13.07 -10.59
N PRO A 290 13.20 -12.15 -10.42
CA PRO A 290 14.29 -12.31 -9.48
C PRO A 290 13.81 -12.14 -8.04
N CYS A 291 14.19 -13.08 -7.18
CA CYS A 291 13.85 -13.16 -5.77
C CYS A 291 15.14 -13.19 -4.94
N TYR A 292 15.20 -12.40 -3.87
CA TYR A 292 16.28 -12.51 -2.89
C TYR A 292 15.73 -12.19 -1.52
N ASN A 293 15.53 -13.17 -0.65
CA ASN A 293 14.76 -13.01 0.58
C ASN A 293 13.37 -12.44 0.29
N GLU A 294 12.48 -13.23 -0.28
CA GLU A 294 11.09 -12.90 -0.63
C GLU A 294 10.05 -13.86 -0.04
N GLU A 295 10.44 -14.82 0.80
CA GLU A 295 9.57 -15.83 1.44
C GLU A 295 8.17 -15.31 1.85
N ALA A 296 8.11 -14.22 2.62
CA ALA A 296 6.85 -13.66 3.10
C ALA A 296 5.97 -13.02 2.00
N ASN A 297 6.58 -12.57 0.90
CA ASN A 297 5.90 -11.92 -0.22
C ASN A 297 5.36 -12.93 -1.24
N LEU A 298 5.88 -14.17 -1.26
CA LEU A 298 5.50 -15.18 -2.26
C LEU A 298 4.00 -15.56 -2.26
N PRO A 299 3.28 -15.68 -1.13
CA PRO A 299 1.84 -15.94 -1.16
C PRO A 299 1.05 -14.82 -1.84
N TYR A 300 1.44 -13.57 -1.61
CA TYR A 300 0.84 -12.40 -2.25
C TYR A 300 1.16 -12.40 -3.74
N LEU A 301 2.44 -12.59 -4.11
CA LEU A 301 2.87 -12.71 -5.50
C LEU A 301 2.07 -13.80 -6.23
N ALA A 302 1.90 -14.97 -5.63
CA ALA A 302 1.13 -16.06 -6.22
C ALA A 302 -0.34 -15.69 -6.47
N LYS A 303 -0.98 -14.97 -5.54
CA LYS A 303 -2.34 -14.45 -5.74
C LYS A 303 -2.39 -13.45 -6.89
N THR A 304 -1.43 -12.52 -6.96
CA THR A 304 -1.35 -11.51 -8.03
C THR A 304 -1.06 -12.13 -9.38
N LEU A 305 -0.17 -13.12 -9.47
CA LEU A 305 0.14 -13.78 -10.74
C LEU A 305 -1.08 -14.52 -11.30
N ARG A 306 -1.90 -15.16 -10.46
CA ARG A 306 -3.16 -15.78 -10.93
C ARG A 306 -4.12 -14.76 -11.55
N SER A 307 -4.28 -13.57 -10.98
CA SER A 307 -5.14 -12.54 -11.58
C SER A 307 -4.53 -11.94 -12.85
N VAL A 308 -3.20 -11.96 -12.98
CA VAL A 308 -2.51 -11.57 -14.22
C VAL A 308 -2.74 -12.59 -15.33
N GLU A 309 -2.74 -13.89 -15.01
CA GLU A 309 -3.07 -14.96 -15.97
C GLU A 309 -4.47 -14.76 -16.57
N GLU A 310 -5.46 -14.36 -15.77
CA GLU A 310 -6.80 -14.02 -16.26
C GLU A 310 -6.79 -12.87 -17.27
N LYS A 311 -6.01 -11.81 -17.00
CA LYS A 311 -5.89 -10.65 -17.91
C LYS A 311 -5.08 -10.95 -19.17
N LEU A 312 -4.20 -11.95 -19.10
CA LEU A 312 -3.33 -12.40 -20.18
C LEU A 312 -3.81 -13.72 -20.79
N GLU A 313 -5.11 -14.02 -20.73
CA GLU A 313 -5.71 -15.27 -21.22
C GLU A 313 -5.38 -15.61 -22.70
N ASN A 314 -5.03 -14.60 -23.50
CA ASN A 314 -4.65 -14.75 -24.90
C ASN A 314 -3.18 -15.15 -25.12
N TYR A 315 -2.40 -15.31 -24.05
CA TYR A 315 -0.97 -15.63 -24.08
C TYR A 315 -0.66 -16.98 -23.40
N ASP A 316 0.29 -17.74 -23.94
CA ASP A 316 0.87 -18.91 -23.24
C ASP A 316 2.01 -18.42 -22.34
N ILE A 317 1.74 -18.34 -21.04
CA ILE A 317 2.61 -17.72 -20.04
C ILE A 317 3.55 -18.77 -19.43
N ARG A 318 4.85 -18.47 -19.48
CA ARG A 318 5.92 -19.21 -18.80
C ARG A 318 6.52 -18.38 -17.69
N TYR A 319 6.68 -18.93 -16.49
CA TYR A 319 7.33 -18.22 -15.38
C TYR A 319 8.76 -18.70 -15.19
N VAL A 320 9.67 -17.76 -14.95
CA VAL A 320 11.06 -18.02 -14.62
C VAL A 320 11.42 -17.29 -13.33
N PHE A 321 11.39 -18.01 -12.21
CA PHE A 321 11.79 -17.50 -10.90
C PHE A 321 13.29 -17.71 -10.69
N ILE A 322 13.98 -16.66 -10.24
CA ILE A 322 15.41 -16.73 -9.94
C ILE A 322 15.62 -16.49 -8.45
N ASP A 323 15.95 -17.53 -7.68
CA ASP A 323 16.41 -17.37 -6.29
C ASP A 323 17.88 -16.95 -6.29
N ASP A 324 18.14 -15.67 -5.96
CA ASP A 324 19.47 -15.07 -5.99
C ASP A 324 20.25 -15.33 -4.68
N CYS A 325 20.38 -16.63 -4.35
CA CYS A 325 21.05 -17.11 -3.14
C CYS A 325 20.41 -16.53 -1.86
N SER A 326 19.09 -16.72 -1.71
CA SER A 326 18.37 -16.26 -0.52
C SER A 326 18.89 -16.90 0.77
N ARG A 327 18.75 -16.18 1.88
CA ARG A 327 19.16 -16.59 3.23
C ARG A 327 17.98 -16.98 4.13
N ASP A 328 16.76 -16.87 3.62
CA ASP A 328 15.52 -17.30 4.26
C ASP A 328 14.88 -18.46 3.47
N GLY A 329 13.63 -18.81 3.75
CA GLY A 329 12.92 -19.93 3.11
C GLY A 329 12.48 -19.70 1.67
N THR A 330 12.92 -18.63 0.98
CA THR A 330 12.43 -18.24 -0.36
C THR A 330 12.49 -19.37 -1.38
N PHE A 331 13.62 -20.08 -1.49
CA PHE A 331 13.74 -21.16 -2.47
C PHE A 331 12.80 -22.33 -2.18
N ALA A 332 12.70 -22.75 -0.91
CA ALA A 332 11.78 -23.81 -0.51
C ALA A 332 10.32 -23.41 -0.79
N ARG A 333 9.96 -22.18 -0.43
CA ARG A 333 8.60 -21.65 -0.61
C ARG A 333 8.23 -21.44 -2.09
N LEU A 334 9.19 -21.06 -2.95
CA LEU A 334 8.99 -21.02 -4.41
C LEU A 334 8.64 -22.41 -4.95
N ASN A 335 9.39 -23.44 -4.55
CA ASN A 335 9.13 -24.82 -4.98
C ASN A 335 7.78 -25.34 -4.45
N GLU A 336 7.42 -25.00 -3.22
CA GLU A 336 6.13 -25.37 -2.64
C GLU A 336 4.94 -24.77 -3.40
N ILE A 337 5.01 -23.46 -3.73
CA ILE A 337 3.90 -22.74 -4.35
C ILE A 337 3.80 -23.00 -5.86
N PHE A 338 4.95 -23.02 -6.55
CA PHE A 338 5.00 -22.99 -8.02
C PHE A 338 5.65 -24.23 -8.64
N GLY A 339 6.40 -25.03 -7.87
CA GLY A 339 7.26 -26.09 -8.41
C GLY A 339 6.53 -27.25 -9.10
N SER A 340 5.24 -27.44 -8.85
CA SER A 340 4.42 -28.46 -9.52
C SER A 340 3.80 -28.01 -10.84
N GLN A 341 3.96 -26.73 -11.23
CA GLN A 341 3.32 -26.15 -12.41
C GLN A 341 4.20 -26.37 -13.65
N ALA A 342 3.62 -26.91 -14.73
CA ALA A 342 4.36 -27.27 -15.95
C ALA A 342 4.92 -26.06 -16.72
N ASN A 343 4.39 -24.87 -16.49
CA ASN A 343 4.82 -23.62 -17.10
C ASN A 343 5.81 -22.83 -16.21
N VAL A 344 6.31 -23.41 -15.12
CA VAL A 344 7.22 -22.75 -14.17
C VAL A 344 8.62 -23.36 -14.25
N LYS A 345 9.63 -22.48 -14.24
CA LYS A 345 11.04 -22.80 -14.04
C LYS A 345 11.59 -22.02 -12.85
N ILE A 346 12.24 -22.72 -11.93
CA ILE A 346 12.90 -22.12 -10.75
C ILE A 346 14.40 -22.37 -10.86
N VAL A 347 15.21 -21.32 -10.82
CA VAL A 347 16.67 -21.39 -10.87
C VAL A 347 17.26 -20.79 -9.61
N GLN A 348 18.18 -21.50 -8.98
CA GLN A 348 18.89 -21.01 -7.80
C GLN A 348 20.33 -20.62 -8.14
N HIS A 349 20.76 -19.46 -7.67
CA HIS A 349 22.15 -19.05 -7.72
C HIS A 349 22.95 -19.59 -6.54
N ALA A 350 24.18 -20.05 -6.82
CA ALA A 350 25.13 -20.43 -5.78
C ALA A 350 25.70 -19.22 -5.00
N VAL A 351 25.69 -18.03 -5.61
CA VAL A 351 26.15 -16.77 -4.99
C VAL A 351 25.20 -15.64 -5.37
N ASN A 352 25.01 -14.68 -4.47
CA ASN A 352 24.18 -13.51 -4.76
C ASN A 352 24.82 -12.68 -5.89
N LYS A 353 24.11 -12.57 -7.01
CA LYS A 353 24.49 -11.78 -8.18
C LYS A 353 23.84 -10.40 -8.22
N GLY A 354 22.84 -10.12 -7.40
CA GLY A 354 22.10 -8.86 -7.39
C GLY A 354 20.99 -8.83 -8.44
N VAL A 355 20.12 -7.81 -8.34
CA VAL A 355 18.86 -7.73 -9.11
C VAL A 355 19.06 -7.79 -10.64
N ALA A 356 20.04 -7.08 -11.19
CA ALA A 356 20.28 -7.10 -12.63
C ALA A 356 20.92 -8.44 -13.07
N GLY A 357 21.78 -9.03 -12.23
CA GLY A 357 22.35 -10.36 -12.47
C GLY A 357 21.29 -11.48 -12.42
N GLY A 358 20.35 -11.40 -11.46
CA GLY A 358 19.17 -12.25 -11.37
C GLY A 358 18.28 -12.12 -12.60
N MET A 359 17.93 -10.88 -12.96
CA MET A 359 17.13 -10.58 -14.15
C MET A 359 17.78 -11.13 -15.43
N MET A 360 19.07 -10.89 -15.67
CA MET A 360 19.79 -11.41 -16.85
C MET A 360 19.83 -12.95 -16.86
N THR A 361 19.95 -13.59 -15.70
CA THR A 361 19.89 -15.06 -15.63
C THR A 361 18.50 -15.57 -16.02
N GLY A 362 17.44 -14.90 -15.56
CA GLY A 362 16.07 -15.23 -15.95
C GLY A 362 15.81 -14.98 -17.43
N ILE A 363 16.24 -13.85 -17.98
CA ILE A 363 16.13 -13.54 -19.42
C ILE A 363 16.79 -14.63 -20.27
N ARG A 364 17.99 -15.10 -19.90
CA ARG A 364 18.68 -16.16 -20.63
C ARG A 364 18.01 -17.53 -20.49
N ASN A 365 17.32 -17.77 -19.37
CA ASN A 365 16.57 -18.99 -19.11
C ASN A 365 15.14 -18.97 -19.66
N ALA A 366 14.63 -17.82 -20.10
CA ALA A 366 13.34 -17.68 -20.76
C ALA A 366 13.31 -18.45 -22.08
N GLU A 367 12.17 -19.04 -22.42
CA GLU A 367 12.03 -19.91 -23.60
C GLU A 367 11.35 -19.22 -24.77
N THR A 368 10.88 -17.99 -24.56
CA THR A 368 10.05 -17.24 -25.51
C THR A 368 10.75 -15.98 -25.99
N GLU A 369 10.32 -15.46 -27.14
CA GLU A 369 10.89 -14.23 -27.70
C GLU A 369 10.44 -12.98 -26.92
N ILE A 370 9.23 -12.97 -26.36
CA ILE A 370 8.78 -11.87 -25.51
C ILE A 370 9.09 -12.20 -24.05
N VAL A 371 9.88 -11.35 -23.39
CA VAL A 371 10.30 -11.53 -21.99
C VAL A 371 9.89 -10.33 -21.15
N CYS A 372 9.10 -10.57 -20.13
CA CYS A 372 8.64 -9.59 -19.16
C CYS A 372 9.46 -9.72 -17.87
N ALA A 373 10.25 -8.72 -17.51
CA ALA A 373 10.94 -8.67 -16.23
C ALA A 373 10.12 -7.88 -15.21
N MET A 374 9.96 -8.40 -13.99
CA MET A 374 9.28 -7.71 -12.90
C MET A 374 9.89 -8.05 -11.54
N ASP A 375 9.69 -7.17 -10.54
CA ASP A 375 10.09 -7.45 -9.16
C ASP A 375 9.09 -8.36 -8.45
N ALA A 376 9.59 -9.19 -7.52
CA ALA A 376 8.77 -10.10 -6.72
C ALA A 376 7.84 -9.39 -5.70
N ASP A 377 8.09 -8.12 -5.39
CA ASP A 377 7.29 -7.31 -4.45
C ASP A 377 6.11 -6.57 -5.10
N CYS A 378 5.95 -6.70 -6.43
CA CYS A 378 4.90 -6.03 -7.21
C CYS A 378 4.85 -4.51 -6.98
N SER A 379 6.02 -3.85 -6.88
CA SER A 379 6.14 -2.38 -6.81
C SER A 379 5.49 -1.65 -8.00
N TYR A 380 5.38 -2.34 -9.14
CA TYR A 380 4.52 -1.97 -10.25
C TYR A 380 3.38 -2.99 -10.33
N ASP A 381 2.19 -2.55 -10.73
CA ASP A 381 1.06 -3.45 -10.95
C ASP A 381 1.37 -4.40 -12.12
N PRO A 382 1.47 -5.72 -11.88
CA PRO A 382 1.78 -6.68 -12.95
C PRO A 382 0.70 -6.74 -14.04
N HIS A 383 -0.53 -6.27 -13.79
CA HIS A 383 -1.58 -6.19 -14.80
C HIS A 383 -1.27 -5.19 -15.94
N GLU A 384 -0.27 -4.32 -15.75
CA GLU A 384 0.24 -3.43 -16.80
C GLU A 384 1.01 -4.19 -17.88
N LEU A 385 1.46 -5.43 -17.62
CA LEU A 385 2.16 -6.25 -18.61
C LEU A 385 1.36 -6.43 -19.91
N ALA A 386 0.05 -6.58 -19.83
CA ALA A 386 -0.83 -6.71 -21.00
C ALA A 386 -0.64 -5.54 -21.98
N ALA A 387 -0.80 -4.31 -21.48
CA ALA A 387 -0.62 -3.10 -22.29
C ALA A 387 0.83 -2.94 -22.76
N MET A 388 1.82 -3.27 -21.92
CA MET A 388 3.23 -3.16 -22.29
C MET A 388 3.62 -4.14 -23.40
N ILE A 389 3.06 -5.35 -23.40
CA ILE A 389 3.27 -6.35 -24.47
C ILE A 389 2.65 -5.85 -25.77
N GLU A 390 1.41 -5.35 -25.73
CA GLU A 390 0.74 -4.76 -26.90
C GLU A 390 1.55 -3.60 -27.50
N VAL A 391 2.03 -2.67 -26.68
CA VAL A 391 2.90 -1.57 -27.12
C VAL A 391 4.16 -2.10 -27.80
N LEU A 392 4.78 -3.17 -27.28
CA LEU A 392 5.97 -3.77 -27.89
C LEU A 392 5.64 -4.35 -29.27
N LEU A 393 4.56 -5.12 -29.37
CA LEU A 393 4.15 -5.84 -30.57
C LEU A 393 3.67 -4.88 -31.67
N GLU A 394 2.73 -4.00 -31.37
CA GLU A 394 2.12 -3.08 -32.34
C GLU A 394 3.06 -1.94 -32.72
N GLY A 395 3.83 -1.42 -31.77
CA GLY A 395 4.75 -0.32 -31.97
C GLY A 395 6.06 -0.71 -32.67
N GLY A 396 6.32 -2.01 -32.86
CA GLY A 396 7.57 -2.50 -33.43
C GLY A 396 8.79 -2.09 -32.61
N PHE A 397 8.64 -2.04 -31.28
CA PHE A 397 9.70 -1.73 -30.33
C PHE A 397 10.45 -3.01 -29.93
N ASP A 398 11.68 -2.82 -29.44
CA ASP A 398 12.52 -3.88 -28.89
C ASP A 398 12.40 -3.93 -27.36
N VAL A 399 12.12 -2.79 -26.73
CA VAL A 399 12.00 -2.65 -25.28
C VAL A 399 10.90 -1.66 -24.93
N VAL A 400 10.03 -2.07 -24.00
CA VAL A 400 9.05 -1.19 -23.33
C VAL A 400 9.40 -1.13 -21.86
N THR A 401 9.72 0.07 -21.34
CA THR A 401 10.03 0.27 -19.92
C THR A 401 8.87 0.95 -19.20
N ALA A 402 8.51 0.46 -18.02
CA ALA A 402 7.57 1.15 -17.16
C ALA A 402 8.17 2.49 -16.69
N SER A 403 7.36 3.56 -16.74
CA SER A 403 7.80 4.92 -16.49
C SER A 403 6.85 5.67 -15.54
N PRO A 404 7.18 5.72 -14.24
CA PRO A 404 6.45 6.52 -13.26
C PRO A 404 6.70 8.02 -13.38
N TYR A 405 7.71 8.44 -14.14
CA TYR A 405 8.03 9.87 -14.37
C TYR A 405 7.52 10.39 -15.71
N HIS A 406 6.87 9.53 -16.51
CA HIS A 406 6.11 9.94 -17.67
C HIS A 406 5.01 10.95 -17.25
N PRO A 407 4.61 11.93 -18.09
CA PRO A 407 3.57 12.90 -17.74
C PRO A 407 2.24 12.28 -17.28
N ASN A 408 1.93 11.09 -17.81
CA ASN A 408 0.74 10.30 -17.43
C ASN A 408 1.04 9.19 -16.40
N GLY A 409 2.28 9.12 -15.89
CA GLY A 409 2.69 8.17 -14.85
C GLY A 409 2.53 8.74 -13.45
N GLY A 410 2.81 7.93 -12.43
CA GLY A 410 2.63 8.34 -11.04
C GLY A 410 3.62 7.70 -10.07
N VAL A 411 3.75 8.30 -8.88
CA VAL A 411 4.50 7.73 -7.77
C VAL A 411 3.68 7.87 -6.50
N ARG A 412 3.46 6.77 -5.79
CA ARG A 412 2.71 6.71 -4.53
C ARG A 412 3.58 6.21 -3.38
N ASN A 413 3.36 6.76 -2.18
CA ASN A 413 3.99 6.29 -0.94
C ASN A 413 5.55 6.30 -0.90
N ILE A 414 6.22 7.09 -1.76
CA ILE A 414 7.69 7.24 -1.76
C ILE A 414 8.12 8.57 -1.11
N PRO A 415 9.11 8.57 -0.19
CA PRO A 415 9.68 9.81 0.35
C PRO A 415 10.22 10.75 -0.74
N ALA A 416 9.87 12.03 -0.66
CA ALA A 416 10.21 13.03 -1.69
C ALA A 416 11.71 13.14 -2.01
N TRP A 417 12.59 12.98 -1.00
CA TRP A 417 14.05 13.01 -1.20
C TRP A 417 14.56 11.78 -1.99
N ARG A 418 13.90 10.62 -1.86
CA ARG A 418 14.23 9.43 -2.64
C ARG A 418 13.76 9.58 -4.08
N LEU A 419 12.59 10.20 -4.25
CA LEU A 419 12.06 10.55 -5.56
C LEU A 419 12.98 11.54 -6.31
N SER A 420 13.50 12.56 -5.62
CA SER A 420 14.41 13.52 -6.25
C SER A 420 15.69 12.85 -6.76
N LEU A 421 16.28 11.93 -6.00
CA LEU A 421 17.47 11.19 -6.43
C LEU A 421 17.24 10.41 -7.74
N SER A 422 16.16 9.64 -7.82
CA SER A 422 15.85 8.82 -9.00
C SER A 422 15.47 9.68 -10.22
N LYS A 423 14.73 10.78 -10.01
CA LYS A 423 14.44 11.76 -11.07
C LYS A 423 15.70 12.46 -11.58
N SER A 424 16.61 12.85 -10.67
CA SER A 424 17.89 13.44 -11.05
C SER A 424 18.75 12.48 -11.87
N ALA A 425 18.86 11.22 -11.46
CA ALA A 425 19.56 10.20 -12.23
C ALA A 425 18.96 10.04 -13.64
N SER A 426 17.63 9.88 -13.72
CA SER A 426 16.93 9.73 -15.01
C SER A 426 17.10 10.97 -15.91
N TRP A 427 17.10 12.18 -15.34
CA TRP A 427 17.38 13.41 -16.07
C TRP A 427 18.80 13.44 -16.64
N MET A 428 19.81 12.97 -15.90
CA MET A 428 21.18 12.88 -16.38
C MET A 428 21.31 11.87 -17.53
N TYR A 429 20.74 10.68 -17.40
CA TYR A 429 20.72 9.68 -18.48
C TYR A 429 20.05 10.21 -19.74
N ARG A 430 18.94 10.94 -19.59
CA ARG A 430 18.25 11.60 -20.71
C ARG A 430 19.14 12.58 -21.48
N ARG A 431 20.16 13.17 -20.87
CA ARG A 431 21.11 14.06 -21.55
C ARG A 431 22.15 13.28 -22.37
N VAL A 432 22.57 12.12 -21.89
CA VAL A 432 23.67 11.33 -22.49
C VAL A 432 23.17 10.32 -23.52
N LEU A 433 22.05 9.64 -23.26
CA LEU A 433 21.50 8.58 -24.11
C LEU A 433 20.69 9.14 -25.28
N ARG A 434 20.55 8.34 -26.35
CA ARG A 434 19.88 8.70 -27.61
C ARG A 434 18.37 8.83 -27.38
N THR A 435 17.75 7.79 -26.82
CA THR A 435 16.32 7.78 -26.54
C THR A 435 16.02 8.65 -25.32
N LYS A 436 15.05 9.58 -25.45
CA LYS A 436 14.78 10.62 -24.44
C LYS A 436 13.69 10.24 -23.44
N LEU A 437 13.88 9.11 -22.76
CA LEU A 437 12.98 8.57 -21.74
C LEU A 437 12.91 9.46 -20.49
N HIS A 438 11.81 9.37 -19.76
CA HIS A 438 11.55 9.96 -18.45
C HIS A 438 12.09 9.08 -17.30
N THR A 439 12.13 7.76 -17.45
CA THR A 439 12.57 6.80 -16.44
C THR A 439 13.58 5.80 -17.01
N TYR A 440 14.77 5.70 -16.39
CA TYR A 440 15.80 4.72 -16.77
C TYR A 440 16.06 3.64 -15.71
N THR A 441 15.49 3.81 -14.52
CA THR A 441 15.80 3.02 -13.33
C THR A 441 14.81 1.90 -13.05
N SER A 442 13.71 1.81 -13.81
CA SER A 442 12.72 0.74 -13.67
C SER A 442 13.27 -0.61 -14.13
N CYS A 443 13.04 -1.64 -13.35
CA CYS A 443 13.25 -3.06 -13.68
C CYS A 443 12.02 -3.71 -14.32
N PHE A 444 10.85 -3.05 -14.23
CA PHE A 444 9.61 -3.54 -14.83
C PHE A 444 9.58 -3.20 -16.31
N ARG A 445 9.91 -4.19 -17.15
CA ARG A 445 10.14 -4.01 -18.60
C ARG A 445 9.70 -5.22 -19.39
N VAL A 446 9.32 -4.99 -20.65
CA VAL A 446 9.08 -6.03 -21.66
C VAL A 446 10.15 -5.89 -22.73
N TYR A 447 10.74 -7.02 -23.13
CA TYR A 447 11.87 -7.11 -24.05
C TYR A 447 11.58 -8.09 -25.18
N ARG A 448 12.20 -7.84 -26.33
CA ARG A 448 12.57 -8.88 -27.28
C ARG A 448 13.82 -9.60 -26.79
N LYS A 449 13.72 -10.91 -26.54
CA LYS A 449 14.80 -11.74 -25.99
C LYS A 449 16.05 -11.65 -26.84
N SER A 450 15.89 -11.77 -28.16
CA SER A 450 16.97 -11.71 -29.16
C SER A 450 17.82 -10.43 -29.06
N VAL A 451 17.26 -9.34 -28.56
CA VAL A 451 17.95 -8.04 -28.40
C VAL A 451 18.70 -7.96 -27.07
N VAL A 452 18.21 -8.61 -26.01
CA VAL A 452 18.70 -8.42 -24.65
C VAL A 452 19.62 -9.53 -24.13
N GLU A 453 19.48 -10.77 -24.60
CA GLU A 453 20.10 -11.95 -23.95
C GLU A 453 21.64 -11.93 -23.94
N ASN A 454 22.24 -11.32 -24.97
CA ASN A 454 23.69 -11.25 -25.19
C ASN A 454 24.34 -10.02 -24.55
N ILE A 455 23.58 -9.20 -23.82
CA ILE A 455 24.16 -8.07 -23.10
C ILE A 455 24.93 -8.57 -21.88
N GLU A 456 26.21 -8.23 -21.82
CA GLU A 456 27.02 -8.38 -20.60
C GLU A 456 26.92 -7.12 -19.76
N LEU A 457 26.76 -7.25 -18.45
CA LEU A 457 26.69 -6.14 -17.50
C LEU A 457 27.98 -6.07 -16.67
N ARG A 458 28.48 -4.86 -16.43
CA ARG A 458 29.59 -4.62 -15.50
C ARG A 458 29.07 -4.56 -14.06
N GLU A 459 27.90 -3.96 -13.87
CA GLU A 459 27.21 -3.86 -12.60
C GLU A 459 26.04 -4.85 -12.57
N ASN A 460 26.01 -5.73 -11.57
CA ASN A 460 24.93 -6.71 -11.43
C ASN A 460 23.82 -6.27 -10.44
N GLY A 461 23.99 -5.11 -9.79
CA GLY A 461 23.02 -4.53 -8.86
C GLY A 461 22.01 -3.59 -9.53
N PHE A 462 21.40 -2.69 -8.75
CA PHE A 462 20.41 -1.71 -9.26
C PHE A 462 20.94 -0.82 -10.39
N VAL A 463 22.21 -0.43 -10.32
CA VAL A 463 22.86 0.35 -11.40
C VAL A 463 22.90 -0.44 -12.71
N GLY A 464 23.03 -1.76 -12.62
CA GLY A 464 22.98 -2.68 -13.75
C GLY A 464 21.68 -2.65 -14.54
N VAL A 465 20.56 -2.37 -13.88
CA VAL A 465 19.24 -2.23 -14.52
C VAL A 465 19.24 -1.04 -15.49
N THR A 466 19.92 0.04 -15.11
CA THR A 466 20.10 1.22 -15.97
C THR A 466 21.22 1.02 -16.99
N GLU A 467 22.32 0.35 -16.61
CA GLU A 467 23.38 -0.04 -17.56
C GLU A 467 22.81 -0.87 -18.72
N LEU A 468 21.94 -1.83 -18.44
CA LEU A 468 21.28 -2.66 -19.45
C LEU A 468 20.52 -1.79 -20.47
N LEU A 469 19.68 -0.87 -19.99
CA LEU A 469 18.90 0.00 -20.86
C LEU A 469 19.78 0.95 -21.66
N GLY A 470 20.83 1.49 -21.04
CA GLY A 470 21.82 2.33 -21.71
C GLY A 470 22.59 1.58 -22.80
N LYS A 471 22.98 0.32 -22.56
CA LYS A 471 23.64 -0.52 -23.56
C LYS A 471 22.75 -0.83 -24.75
N LEU A 472 21.47 -1.14 -24.49
CA LEU A 472 20.47 -1.37 -25.54
C LEU A 472 20.27 -0.10 -26.39
N ASP A 473 20.18 1.07 -25.76
CA ASP A 473 20.07 2.36 -26.46
C ASP A 473 21.29 2.66 -27.33
N LEU A 474 22.51 2.41 -26.81
CA LEU A 474 23.75 2.59 -27.55
C LEU A 474 23.89 1.62 -28.73
N GLN A 475 23.36 0.40 -28.61
CA GLN A 475 23.24 -0.57 -29.71
C GLN A 475 22.16 -0.23 -30.73
N GLY A 476 21.34 0.80 -30.47
CA GLY A 476 20.31 1.27 -31.39
C GLY A 476 18.99 0.53 -31.29
N ALA A 477 18.73 -0.15 -30.17
CA ALA A 477 17.42 -0.75 -29.90
C ALA A 477 16.32 0.32 -29.88
N LYS A 478 15.14 -0.02 -30.40
CA LYS A 478 13.94 0.82 -30.34
C LYS A 478 13.30 0.71 -28.97
N ILE A 479 13.47 1.74 -28.16
CA ILE A 479 13.01 1.76 -26.77
C ILE A 479 11.86 2.77 -26.63
N THR A 480 10.80 2.39 -25.92
CA THR A 480 9.70 3.29 -25.54
C THR A 480 9.32 3.12 -24.06
N GLU A 481 8.51 4.05 -23.57
CA GLU A 481 8.00 4.06 -22.19
C GLU A 481 6.51 3.77 -22.15
N HIS A 482 6.10 2.99 -21.15
CA HIS A 482 4.70 2.85 -20.76
C HIS A 482 4.46 3.60 -19.45
N ALA A 483 3.46 4.48 -19.44
CA ALA A 483 3.14 5.26 -18.24
C ALA A 483 2.54 4.34 -17.18
N THR A 484 3.14 4.30 -15.98
CA THR A 484 2.69 3.43 -14.89
C THR A 484 2.75 4.17 -13.55
N VAL A 485 2.09 3.62 -12.53
CA VAL A 485 2.22 4.12 -11.16
C VAL A 485 3.18 3.22 -10.39
N LEU A 486 4.25 3.82 -9.87
CA LEU A 486 5.16 3.15 -8.93
C LEU A 486 4.63 3.30 -7.51
N GLU A 487 4.41 2.19 -6.82
CA GLU A 487 3.84 2.14 -5.48
C GLU A 487 4.69 1.28 -4.56
N VAL A 488 5.12 1.83 -3.42
CA VAL A 488 5.76 1.02 -2.38
C VAL A 488 4.68 0.39 -1.52
N ARG A 489 4.36 -0.88 -1.79
CA ARG A 489 3.47 -1.67 -0.93
C ARG A 489 4.24 -2.10 0.32
N LEU A 490 3.60 -1.99 1.48
CA LEU A 490 4.17 -1.94 2.85
C LEU A 490 4.96 -3.18 3.34
N PHE A 491 5.26 -4.17 2.50
CA PHE A 491 6.01 -5.38 2.87
C PHE A 491 7.31 -5.54 2.08
N GLY A 492 8.42 -5.21 2.75
CA GLY A 492 9.76 -5.37 2.19
C GLY A 492 10.59 -4.11 2.42
N PHE A 493 11.71 -4.25 3.11
CA PHE A 493 12.71 -3.19 3.12
C PHE A 493 13.37 -3.14 1.75
N SER A 494 13.48 -1.94 1.18
CA SER A 494 14.34 -1.68 0.04
C SER A 494 15.76 -2.13 0.35
N LYS A 495 16.22 -3.20 -0.30
CA LYS A 495 17.57 -3.80 -0.14
C LYS A 495 18.68 -2.95 -0.79
N MET A 496 18.30 -1.84 -1.42
CA MET A 496 19.19 -0.92 -2.12
C MET A 496 20.03 -0.07 -1.16
N LYS A 497 21.36 -0.08 -1.35
CA LYS A 497 22.32 0.76 -0.61
C LYS A 497 22.45 2.15 -1.26
N THR A 498 21.60 3.10 -0.86
CA THR A 498 21.43 4.42 -1.50
C THR A 498 22.72 5.16 -1.87
N ALA A 499 23.67 5.33 -0.94
CA ALA A 499 24.92 6.06 -1.21
C ALA A 499 25.79 5.36 -2.28
N ARG A 500 25.84 4.02 -2.24
CA ARG A 500 26.57 3.22 -3.25
C ARG A 500 25.88 3.32 -4.61
N THR A 501 24.56 3.29 -4.65
CA THR A 501 23.77 3.45 -5.88
C THR A 501 23.99 4.81 -6.53
N ILE A 502 24.01 5.90 -5.75
CA ILE A 502 24.29 7.26 -6.26
C ILE A 502 25.68 7.32 -6.91
N VAL A 503 26.72 6.88 -6.19
CA VAL A 503 28.09 6.86 -6.73
C VAL A 503 28.19 5.98 -7.97
N GLY A 504 27.49 4.84 -7.99
CA GLY A 504 27.46 3.95 -9.16
C GLY A 504 26.81 4.60 -10.38
N HIS A 505 25.68 5.31 -10.23
CA HIS A 505 25.08 6.05 -11.35
C HIS A 505 25.99 7.14 -11.90
N LEU A 506 26.70 7.86 -11.02
CA LEU A 506 27.68 8.88 -11.43
C LEU A 506 28.90 8.32 -12.15
N LYS A 507 29.30 7.07 -11.85
CA LYS A 507 30.39 6.37 -12.57
C LYS A 507 29.93 5.75 -13.89
N LEU A 508 28.64 5.47 -14.02
CA LEU A 508 28.05 4.86 -15.21
C LEU A 508 27.81 5.90 -16.32
N LEU A 509 27.44 7.13 -15.94
CA LEU A 509 27.44 8.30 -16.82
C LEU A 509 28.87 8.67 -17.21
#